data_AF-A0A553KHM9-F1
#
_entry.id   AF-A0A553KHM9-F1
#
_cell.length_a   1.000
_cell.length_b   1.000
_cell.length_c   1.000
_cell.angle_alpha   90.00
_cell.angle_beta   90.00
_cell.angle_gamma   90.00
#
_symmetry.space_group_name_H-M   'P 1'
#
loop_
_entity.id
_entity.type
_entity.pdbx_description
1 polymer ?
#
loop_
_entity_poly.entity_id
_entity_poly.type
_entity_poly.pdbx_seq_one_letter_code
_entity_poly.pdbx_strand_id
1 'polypeptide(L)'
;QQQKQLIHQLVQENEHLRHEIKQLRKENEQLKYRVQELEARTKKNSSNSHLPPSSDRFANTRSSRKPSGNKPGGQEGHQGTTLRQVEHPHHRIVHRVHTCQGCGASLREVTPFKVDIRQVFDVPPVAIEVTQHEREVKSCPHCRCVQQA
;
A
#
# COMPACT_ATOMS: atom_id res chain seq x y z
N GLN A 1 67.20 27.86 38.06
CA GLN A 1 66.91 27.01 36.88
C GLN A 1 65.51 26.39 36.94
N GLN A 2 65.09 25.80 38.06
CA GLN A 2 63.75 25.20 38.24
C GLN A 2 62.58 26.16 37.97
N GLN A 3 62.64 27.41 38.43
CA GLN A 3 61.56 28.39 38.21
C GLN A 3 61.34 28.70 36.71
N LYS A 4 62.41 28.72 35.90
CA LYS A 4 62.31 28.90 34.44
C LYS A 4 61.70 27.67 33.75
N GLN A 5 61.99 26.46 34.23
CA GLN A 5 61.39 25.23 33.72
C GLN A 5 59.89 25.16 34.03
N LEU A 6 59.49 25.53 35.25
CA LEU A 6 58.08 25.58 35.66
C LEU A 6 57.28 26.59 34.83
N ILE A 7 57.83 27.79 34.60
CA ILE A 7 57.18 28.81 33.75
C ILE A 7 57.00 28.27 32.32
N HIS A 8 58.01 27.59 31.78
CA HIS A 8 57.92 27.01 30.43
C HIS A 8 56.83 25.92 30.34
N GLN A 9 56.75 25.02 31.32
CA GLN A 9 55.69 24.01 31.40
C GLN A 9 54.30 24.64 31.49
N LEU A 10 54.12 25.65 32.36
CA LEU A 10 52.83 26.35 32.50
C LEU A 10 52.43 27.08 31.21
N VAL A 11 53.38 27.62 30.45
CA VAL A 11 53.11 28.25 29.15
C VAL A 11 52.65 27.20 28.14
N GLN A 12 53.33 26.05 28.05
CA GLN A 12 52.94 24.96 27.16
C GLN A 12 51.54 24.42 27.49
N GLU A 13 51.24 24.23 28.78
CA GLU A 13 49.92 23.77 29.23
C GLU A 13 48.82 24.80 28.92
N ASN A 14 49.11 26.10 29.11
CA ASN A 14 48.18 27.17 28.73
C ASN A 14 47.91 27.22 27.23
N GLU A 15 48.93 27.02 26.40
CA GLU A 15 48.76 26.96 24.94
C GLU A 15 47.92 25.75 24.53
N HIS A 16 48.14 24.59 25.15
CA HIS A 16 47.35 23.39 24.93
C HIS A 16 45.88 23.58 25.30
N LEU A 17 45.61 24.09 26.52
CA LEU A 17 44.24 24.36 26.99
C LEU A 17 43.52 25.39 26.10
N ARG A 18 44.23 26.43 25.64
CA ARG A 18 43.66 27.42 24.70
C ARG A 18 43.31 26.79 23.35
N HIS A 19 44.12 25.85 22.87
CA HIS A 19 43.82 25.11 21.64
C HIS A 19 42.58 24.24 21.82
N GLU A 20 42.49 23.49 22.90
CA GLU A 20 41.35 22.62 23.20
C GLU A 20 40.04 23.41 23.35
N ILE A 21 40.07 24.53 24.09
CA ILE A 21 38.91 25.44 24.22
C ILE A 21 38.46 25.94 22.84
N LYS A 22 39.40 26.24 21.94
CA LYS A 22 39.06 26.70 20.59
C LYS A 22 38.34 25.61 19.78
N GLN A 23 38.80 24.36 19.86
CA GLN A 23 38.16 23.23 19.19
C GLN A 23 36.76 22.97 19.75
N LEU A 24 36.64 22.87 21.08
CA LEU A 24 35.36 22.62 21.75
C LEU A 24 34.31 23.72 21.47
N ARG A 25 34.75 24.99 21.35
CA ARG A 25 33.85 26.10 20.98
C ARG A 25 33.33 25.95 19.55
N LYS A 26 34.18 25.55 18.62
CA LYS A 26 33.81 25.32 17.21
C LYS A 26 32.82 24.15 17.09
N GLU A 27 33.07 23.05 17.79
CA GLU A 27 32.15 21.91 17.81
C GLU A 27 30.80 22.29 18.44
N ASN A 28 30.82 23.05 19.54
CA ASN A 28 29.59 23.55 20.16
C ASN A 28 28.76 24.41 19.21
N GLU A 29 29.40 25.28 18.44
CA GLU A 29 28.71 26.13 17.46
C GLU A 29 28.05 25.28 16.36
N GLN A 30 28.77 24.27 15.85
CA GLN A 30 28.24 23.34 14.85
C GLN A 30 27.06 22.52 15.40
N LEU A 31 27.18 22.03 16.64
CA LEU A 31 26.12 21.27 17.29
C LEU A 31 24.89 22.15 17.54
N LYS A 32 25.07 23.39 18.01
CA LYS A 32 23.96 24.34 18.21
C LYS A 32 23.23 24.63 16.89
N TYR A 33 23.96 24.86 15.81
CA TYR A 33 23.37 25.05 14.48
C TYR A 33 22.56 23.83 14.06
N ARG A 34 23.11 22.62 14.23
CA ARG A 34 22.43 21.38 13.85
C ARG A 34 21.18 21.12 14.68
N VAL A 35 21.23 21.38 15.99
CA VAL A 35 20.07 21.28 16.88
C VAL A 35 18.98 22.26 16.42
N GLN A 36 19.32 23.52 16.18
CA GLN A 36 18.37 24.53 15.72
C GLN A 36 17.72 24.14 14.38
N GLU A 37 18.50 23.60 13.44
CA GLU A 37 17.98 23.12 12.15
C GLU A 37 17.00 21.96 12.34
N LEU A 38 17.34 20.97 13.17
CA LEU A 38 16.50 19.81 13.44
C LEU A 38 15.21 20.22 14.16
N GLU A 39 15.29 21.11 15.15
CA GLU A 39 14.13 21.65 15.85
C GLU A 39 13.21 22.44 14.91
N ALA A 40 13.77 23.23 13.99
CA ALA A 40 12.98 23.96 12.99
C ALA A 40 12.25 23.00 12.04
N ARG A 41 12.84 21.83 11.73
CA ARG A 41 12.21 20.79 10.91
C ARG A 41 11.09 20.06 11.66
N THR A 42 11.26 19.75 12.95
CA THR A 42 10.25 19.05 13.75
C THR A 42 9.09 19.94 14.18
N LYS A 43 9.31 21.25 14.34
CA LYS A 43 8.26 22.21 14.71
C LYS A 43 7.24 22.45 13.59
N LYS A 44 7.57 22.14 12.33
CA LYS A 44 6.65 22.29 11.19
C LYS A 44 5.68 21.10 11.15
N ASN A 45 4.39 21.39 11.28
CA ASN A 45 3.31 20.44 11.11
C ASN A 45 2.17 21.06 10.28
N SER A 46 1.19 20.25 9.90
CA SER A 46 0.05 20.69 9.09
C SER A 46 -0.74 21.86 9.68
N SER A 47 -0.70 22.05 11.00
CA SER A 47 -1.36 23.17 11.70
C SER A 47 -0.66 24.52 11.48
N ASN A 48 0.66 24.53 11.26
CA ASN A 48 1.45 25.78 11.20
C ASN A 48 2.25 26.00 9.91
N SER A 49 2.11 25.14 8.90
CA SER A 49 2.98 25.20 7.69
C SER A 49 2.25 25.11 6.35
N HIS A 50 0.92 25.21 6.31
CA HIS A 50 0.09 25.02 5.10
C HIS A 50 0.34 23.69 4.36
N LEU A 51 1.10 22.76 4.96
CA LEU A 51 1.28 21.40 4.48
C LEU A 51 0.00 20.59 4.78
N PRO A 52 -0.40 19.67 3.90
CA PRO A 52 -1.54 18.82 4.18
C PRO A 52 -1.24 17.89 5.39
N PRO A 53 -2.25 17.48 6.18
CA PRO A 53 -2.08 16.57 7.32
C PRO A 53 -1.35 15.26 6.99
N SER A 54 -1.44 14.79 5.75
CA SER A 54 -0.71 13.63 5.25
C SER A 54 0.82 13.81 5.18
N SER A 55 1.31 15.05 5.26
CA SER A 55 2.74 15.40 5.26
C SER A 55 3.33 15.49 6.66
N ASP A 56 2.55 15.21 7.72
CA ASP A 56 3.05 15.12 9.09
C ASP A 56 3.86 13.81 9.26
N ARG A 57 5.08 13.78 8.73
CA ARG A 57 5.97 12.60 8.66
C ARG A 57 6.34 11.99 10.02
N PHE A 58 6.01 12.68 11.11
CA PHE A 58 6.29 12.25 12.49
C PHE A 58 5.04 11.97 13.32
N ALA A 59 3.84 12.11 12.74
CA ALA A 59 2.60 11.71 13.39
C ALA A 59 2.41 10.20 13.22
N ASN A 60 2.66 9.45 14.30
CA ASN A 60 2.27 8.04 14.36
C ASN A 60 0.73 7.97 14.36
N THR A 61 0.11 7.84 13.18
CA THR A 61 -1.31 7.55 13.06
C THR A 61 -1.57 6.14 13.55
N ARG A 62 -1.78 5.98 14.86
CA ARG A 62 -2.27 4.73 15.44
C ARG A 62 -3.71 4.55 15.00
N SER A 63 -4.02 3.36 14.50
CA SER A 63 -5.41 2.96 14.22
C SER A 63 -6.25 3.15 15.48
N SER A 64 -7.31 3.94 15.39
CA SER A 64 -8.33 4.07 16.45
C SER A 64 -9.21 2.83 16.57
N ARG A 65 -9.14 1.90 15.61
CA ARG A 65 -9.90 0.64 15.67
C ARG A 65 -9.41 -0.22 16.82
N LYS A 66 -10.36 -0.70 17.63
CA LYS A 66 -10.11 -1.80 18.55
C LYS A 66 -9.82 -3.07 17.74
N PRO A 67 -8.85 -3.90 18.15
CA PRO A 67 -8.64 -5.20 17.52
C PRO A 67 -9.93 -6.02 17.64
N SER A 68 -10.39 -6.60 16.53
CA SER A 68 -11.65 -7.34 16.51
C SER A 68 -11.60 -8.65 17.29
N GLY A 69 -10.39 -9.17 17.58
CA GLY A 69 -10.19 -10.50 18.18
C GLY A 69 -10.56 -11.68 17.26
N ASN A 70 -11.17 -11.40 16.11
CA ASN A 70 -11.58 -12.42 15.15
C ASN A 70 -10.36 -12.96 14.40
N LYS A 71 -10.33 -14.30 14.23
CA LYS A 71 -9.35 -14.94 13.34
C LYS A 71 -9.56 -14.45 11.90
N PRO A 72 -8.49 -14.30 11.11
CA PRO A 72 -8.62 -14.03 9.68
C PRO A 72 -9.38 -15.17 8.99
N GLY A 73 -10.40 -14.85 8.19
CA GLY A 73 -11.23 -15.83 7.49
C GLY A 73 -12.73 -15.59 7.69
N GLY A 74 -13.55 -16.52 7.17
CA GLY A 74 -14.99 -16.55 7.43
C GLY A 74 -15.28 -16.82 8.91
N GLN A 75 -16.43 -16.36 9.40
CA GLN A 75 -16.82 -16.61 10.79
C GLN A 75 -17.12 -18.10 10.99
N GLU A 76 -16.93 -18.60 12.22
CA GLU A 76 -17.23 -19.99 12.56
C GLU A 76 -18.69 -20.32 12.23
N GLY A 77 -18.92 -21.41 11.49
CA GLY A 77 -20.25 -21.84 11.03
C GLY A 77 -20.68 -21.34 9.65
N HIS A 78 -19.92 -20.45 8.98
CA HIS A 78 -20.22 -20.09 7.59
C HIS A 78 -19.91 -21.23 6.63
N GLN A 79 -20.93 -21.67 5.89
CA GLN A 79 -20.79 -22.61 4.78
C GLN A 79 -20.00 -21.94 3.65
N GLY A 80 -18.83 -22.47 3.32
CA GLY A 80 -18.03 -21.97 2.20
C GLY A 80 -18.68 -22.27 0.85
N THR A 81 -18.70 -21.29 -0.05
CA THR A 81 -19.23 -21.40 -1.43
C THR A 81 -18.12 -21.60 -2.45
N THR A 82 -17.04 -22.28 -2.08
CA THR A 82 -15.91 -22.54 -2.98
C THR A 82 -16.37 -23.37 -4.19
N LEU A 83 -16.15 -22.84 -5.40
CA LEU A 83 -16.44 -23.53 -6.65
C LEU A 83 -15.56 -24.79 -6.77
N ARG A 84 -16.20 -25.96 -6.86
CA ARG A 84 -15.52 -27.25 -7.05
C ARG A 84 -15.46 -27.60 -8.52
N GLN A 85 -14.39 -28.28 -8.92
CA GLN A 85 -14.25 -28.80 -10.28
C GLN A 85 -15.45 -29.71 -10.62
N VAL A 86 -16.06 -29.47 -11.79
CA VAL A 86 -17.20 -30.22 -12.29
C VAL A 86 -16.73 -31.35 -13.23
N GLU A 87 -17.44 -32.47 -13.26
CA GLU A 87 -17.11 -33.59 -14.14
C GLU A 87 -17.41 -33.28 -15.62
N HIS A 88 -18.51 -32.57 -15.86
CA HIS A 88 -19.00 -32.23 -17.20
C HIS A 88 -19.02 -30.71 -17.41
N PRO A 89 -17.90 -30.09 -17.85
CA PRO A 89 -17.88 -28.66 -18.17
C PRO A 89 -18.64 -28.39 -19.48
N HIS A 90 -19.26 -27.21 -19.58
CA HIS A 90 -19.98 -26.77 -20.79
C HIS A 90 -19.09 -26.76 -22.04
N HIS A 91 -17.80 -26.45 -21.88
CA HIS A 91 -16.81 -26.44 -22.95
C HIS A 91 -15.54 -27.17 -22.52
N ARG A 92 -14.93 -27.92 -23.44
CA ARG A 92 -13.65 -28.62 -23.23
C ARG A 92 -12.66 -28.20 -24.30
N ILE A 93 -11.58 -27.55 -23.88
CA ILE A 93 -10.47 -27.13 -24.74
C ILE A 93 -9.26 -28.01 -24.41
N VAL A 94 -8.70 -28.70 -25.41
CA VAL A 94 -7.51 -29.55 -25.25
C VAL A 94 -6.30 -28.82 -25.82
N HIS A 95 -5.36 -28.43 -24.95
CA HIS A 95 -4.09 -27.86 -25.36
C HIS A 95 -3.11 -28.99 -25.73
N ARG A 96 -2.97 -29.26 -27.04
CA ARG A 96 -2.12 -30.35 -27.55
C ARG A 96 -0.65 -29.92 -27.61
N VAL A 97 0.25 -30.82 -27.21
CA VAL A 97 1.69 -30.65 -27.42
C VAL A 97 2.04 -31.26 -28.78
N HIS A 98 2.52 -30.44 -29.71
CA HIS A 98 2.84 -30.89 -31.06
C HIS A 98 4.31 -31.17 -31.29
N THR A 99 5.20 -30.56 -30.49
CA THR A 99 6.64 -30.62 -30.69
C THR A 99 7.35 -30.70 -29.35
N CYS A 100 8.40 -31.52 -29.28
CA CYS A 100 9.29 -31.57 -28.14
C CYS A 100 10.12 -30.29 -28.04
N GLN A 101 10.09 -29.60 -26.90
CA GLN A 101 10.87 -28.37 -26.69
C GLN A 101 12.38 -28.62 -26.56
N GLY A 102 12.80 -29.86 -26.25
CA GLY A 102 14.21 -30.22 -26.11
C GLY A 102 14.89 -30.57 -27.44
N CYS A 103 14.26 -31.42 -28.26
CA CYS A 103 14.85 -31.94 -29.50
C CYS A 103 14.09 -31.58 -30.79
N GLY A 104 12.94 -30.91 -30.70
CA GLY A 104 12.14 -30.50 -31.86
C GLY A 104 11.32 -31.61 -32.53
N ALA A 105 11.44 -32.86 -32.08
CA ALA A 105 10.69 -33.98 -32.64
C ALA A 105 9.16 -33.75 -32.57
N SER A 106 8.44 -34.25 -33.57
CA SER A 106 6.98 -34.20 -33.62
C SER A 106 6.36 -35.12 -32.56
N LEU A 107 5.36 -34.62 -31.84
CA LEU A 107 4.58 -35.34 -30.83
C LEU A 107 3.10 -35.48 -31.23
N ARG A 108 2.74 -35.15 -32.48
CA ARG A 108 1.34 -35.10 -32.94
C ARG A 108 0.59 -36.42 -32.81
N GLU A 109 1.29 -37.54 -32.99
CA GLU A 109 0.74 -38.90 -32.96
C GLU A 109 1.07 -39.65 -31.66
N VAL A 110 1.79 -39.01 -30.73
CA VAL A 110 2.15 -39.60 -29.45
C VAL A 110 0.98 -39.46 -28.49
N THR A 111 0.58 -40.57 -27.85
CA THR A 111 -0.50 -40.56 -26.85
C THR A 111 -0.04 -39.87 -25.55
N PRO A 112 -0.87 -38.99 -24.96
CA PRO A 112 -0.52 -38.36 -23.69
C PRO A 112 -0.37 -39.38 -22.57
N PHE A 113 0.73 -39.30 -21.81
CA PHE A 113 0.93 -40.10 -20.60
C PHE A 113 0.00 -39.67 -19.45
N LYS A 114 -0.28 -38.36 -19.32
CA LYS A 114 -1.14 -37.77 -18.30
C LYS A 114 -1.84 -36.53 -18.85
N VAL A 115 -3.04 -36.23 -18.35
CA VAL A 115 -3.75 -34.97 -18.61
C VAL A 115 -3.95 -34.24 -17.28
N ASP A 116 -3.36 -33.05 -17.15
CA ASP A 116 -3.64 -32.16 -16.01
C ASP A 116 -4.86 -31.29 -16.33
N ILE A 117 -5.84 -31.26 -15.42
CA ILE A 117 -7.11 -30.56 -15.63
C ILE A 117 -7.13 -29.27 -14.79
N ARG A 118 -7.50 -28.16 -15.43
CA ARG A 118 -7.85 -26.89 -14.78
C ARG A 118 -9.18 -26.40 -15.34
N GLN A 119 -10.05 -25.88 -14.48
CA GLN A 119 -11.33 -25.30 -14.87
C GLN A 119 -11.38 -23.82 -14.51
N VAL A 120 -11.86 -23.02 -15.46
CA VAL A 120 -12.17 -21.62 -15.28
C VAL A 120 -13.69 -21.48 -15.21
N PHE A 121 -14.17 -20.80 -14.19
CA PHE A 121 -15.59 -20.52 -13.98
C PHE A 121 -15.87 -19.07 -14.35
N ASP A 122 -16.16 -18.84 -15.62
CA ASP A 122 -16.57 -17.52 -16.11
C ASP A 122 -18.10 -17.42 -16.14
N VAL A 123 -18.60 -16.22 -15.90
CA VAL A 123 -20.00 -15.87 -16.13
C VAL A 123 -20.12 -15.46 -17.60
N PRO A 124 -20.91 -16.18 -18.43
CA PRO A 124 -21.10 -15.77 -19.82
C PRO A 124 -21.74 -14.39 -19.87
N PRO A 125 -21.62 -13.64 -20.99
CA PRO A 125 -22.25 -12.34 -21.13
C PRO A 125 -23.74 -12.41 -20.75
N VAL A 126 -24.09 -11.71 -19.68
CA VAL A 126 -25.46 -11.62 -19.21
C VAL A 126 -26.18 -10.62 -20.10
N ALA A 127 -27.30 -11.02 -20.71
CA ALA A 127 -28.15 -10.10 -21.43
C ALA A 127 -28.81 -9.14 -20.45
N ILE A 128 -28.78 -7.84 -20.74
CA ILE A 128 -29.51 -6.85 -19.94
C ILE A 128 -31.00 -7.00 -20.24
N GLU A 129 -31.78 -7.28 -19.21
CA GLU A 129 -33.24 -7.18 -19.29
C GLU A 129 -33.64 -5.72 -19.15
N VAL A 130 -34.37 -5.19 -20.13
CA VAL A 130 -34.85 -3.80 -20.13
C VAL A 130 -36.36 -3.82 -20.00
N THR A 131 -36.87 -3.29 -18.88
CA THR A 131 -38.30 -3.10 -18.67
C THR A 131 -38.64 -1.62 -18.82
N GLN A 132 -39.39 -1.29 -19.87
CA GLN A 132 -39.94 0.05 -20.05
C GLN A 132 -41.24 0.17 -19.23
N HIS A 133 -41.23 1.07 -18.25
CA HIS A 133 -42.41 1.40 -17.46
C HIS A 133 -43.08 2.64 -18.05
N GLU A 134 -44.22 2.44 -18.70
CA GLU A 134 -45.07 3.52 -19.19
C GLU A 134 -46.16 3.81 -18.16
N ARG A 135 -46.32 5.08 -17.82
CA ARG A 135 -47.48 5.54 -17.06
C ARG A 135 -48.47 6.21 -18.00
N GLU A 136 -49.75 5.88 -17.84
CA GLU A 136 -50.80 6.55 -18.59
C GLU A 136 -50.94 7.99 -18.10
N VAL A 137 -51.14 8.92 -19.04
CA VAL A 137 -51.51 10.30 -18.75
C VAL A 137 -52.78 10.61 -19.54
N LYS A 138 -53.87 10.92 -18.85
CA LYS A 138 -55.19 11.14 -19.44
C LYS A 138 -55.73 12.50 -19.03
N SER A 139 -56.28 13.26 -19.98
CA SER A 139 -57.06 14.46 -19.67
C SER A 139 -58.51 14.08 -19.48
N CYS A 140 -59.12 14.47 -18.36
CA CYS A 140 -60.55 14.27 -18.13
C CYS A 140 -61.36 15.11 -19.14
N PRO A 141 -62.29 14.52 -19.92
CA PRO A 141 -63.07 15.28 -20.90
C PRO A 141 -64.07 16.24 -20.25
N HIS A 142 -64.44 16.01 -18.98
CA HIS A 142 -65.45 16.81 -18.29
C HIS A 142 -64.86 18.06 -17.63
N CYS A 143 -63.76 17.92 -16.88
CA CYS A 143 -63.14 19.02 -16.14
C CYS A 143 -61.77 19.47 -16.67
N ARG A 144 -61.24 18.81 -17.70
CA ARG A 144 -59.91 19.06 -18.31
C ARG A 144 -58.71 18.88 -17.37
N CYS A 145 -58.91 18.35 -16.15
CA CYS A 145 -57.81 17.99 -15.26
C CYS A 145 -57.02 16.80 -15.81
N VAL A 146 -55.69 16.86 -15.68
CA VAL A 146 -54.77 15.80 -16.10
C VAL A 146 -54.62 14.78 -14.97
N GLN A 147 -54.81 13.50 -15.30
CA GLN A 147 -54.62 12.34 -14.42
C GLN A 147 -53.41 11.54 -14.89
N GLN A 148 -52.64 10.99 -13.95
CA GLN A 148 -51.47 10.17 -14.22
C GLN A 148 -51.53 8.92 -13.35
N ALA A 149 -51.20 7.76 -13.93
CA ALA A 149 -51.03 6.51 -13.20
C ALA A 149 -49.80 6.56 -12.28
#